data_AF-A0A7J9WQ32-F1
#
_entry.id   AF-A0A7J9WQ32-F1
#
_cell.length_a   1.000
_cell.length_b   1.000
_cell.length_c   1.000
_cell.angle_alpha   90.00
_cell.angle_beta   90.00
_cell.angle_gamma   90.00
#
_symmetry.space_group_name_H-M   'P 1'
#
loop_
_entity.id
_entity.type
_entity.pdbx_description
1 polymer ?
#
loop_
_entity_poly.entity_id
_entity_poly.type
_entity_poly.pdbx_seq_one_letter_code
_entity_poly.pdbx_strand_id
1 'polypeptide(L)'
;MSSPRCSYRARLSVVPLDPRAETMIRNVAEPTELNIVAADGSAPQAVADTDMLVFLCTDTSMIRGDEVAPLAAEAKSRGLLVAGAITGAVAGPRRGTDEERGGLACLRRAVDMLVLVRDDALIVDLVDTLRGGRRDVASTQGP
;
A
#
# COMPACT_ATOMS: atom_id res chain seq x y z
N MET A 1 -33.95 16.31 3.83
CA MET A 1 -33.32 15.15 4.50
C MET A 1 -32.21 14.64 3.59
N SER A 2 -30.95 14.84 3.94
CA SER A 2 -29.83 14.29 3.16
C SER A 2 -29.61 12.85 3.61
N SER A 3 -29.76 11.87 2.72
CA SER A 3 -29.42 10.48 3.02
C SER A 3 -27.96 10.40 3.47
N PRO A 4 -27.63 9.67 4.55
CA PRO A 4 -26.24 9.42 4.90
C PRO A 4 -25.60 8.70 3.71
N ARG A 5 -24.61 9.34 3.09
CA ARG A 5 -23.80 8.70 2.05
C ARG A 5 -23.01 7.61 2.76
N CYS A 6 -23.44 6.36 2.62
CA CYS A 6 -22.63 5.19 3.00
C CYS A 6 -21.42 5.14 2.07
N SER A 7 -20.34 5.84 2.42
CA SER A 7 -19.04 5.65 1.78
C SER A 7 -18.44 4.33 2.27
N TYR A 8 -18.12 3.44 1.33
CA TYR A 8 -17.38 2.21 1.61
C TYR A 8 -16.05 2.52 2.31
N ARG A 9 -15.67 1.70 3.30
CA ARG A 9 -14.37 1.78 3.98
C ARG A 9 -13.59 0.50 3.69
N ALA A 10 -12.54 0.60 2.90
CA ALA A 10 -11.73 -0.57 2.56
C ALA A 10 -10.87 -1.00 3.75
N ARG A 11 -10.80 -2.31 3.97
CA ARG A 11 -9.84 -2.95 4.88
C ARG A 11 -8.54 -3.18 4.12
N LEU A 12 -7.47 -2.55 4.58
CA LEU A 12 -6.16 -2.62 3.93
C LEU A 12 -5.20 -3.46 4.76
N SER A 13 -4.47 -4.32 4.08
CA SER A 13 -3.21 -4.88 4.58
C SER A 13 -2.04 -4.22 3.87
N VAL A 14 -1.04 -3.79 4.64
CA VAL A 14 0.16 -3.15 4.12
C VAL A 14 1.37 -4.04 4.41
N VAL A 15 2.14 -4.31 3.36
CA VAL A 15 3.36 -5.11 3.41
C VAL A 15 4.53 -4.19 3.13
N PRO A 16 5.26 -3.71 4.15
CA PRO A 16 6.49 -2.97 3.92
C PRO A 16 7.57 -3.91 3.34
N LEU A 17 8.22 -3.47 2.27
CA LEU A 17 9.25 -4.23 1.55
C LEU A 17 10.67 -3.82 1.90
N ASP A 18 10.83 -2.79 2.74
CA ASP A 18 12.13 -2.37 3.26
C ASP A 18 11.97 -1.74 4.67
N PRO A 19 13.06 -1.68 5.46
CA PRO A 19 12.99 -1.20 6.85
C PRO A 19 12.48 0.23 7.01
N ARG A 20 12.73 1.10 6.01
CA ARG A 20 12.26 2.49 6.04
C ARG A 20 10.75 2.55 5.81
N ALA A 21 10.23 1.78 4.85
CA ALA A 21 8.80 1.64 4.64
C ALA A 21 8.09 1.11 5.88
N GLU A 22 8.68 0.13 6.57
CA GLU A 22 8.14 -0.42 7.81
C GLU A 22 8.09 0.63 8.92
N THR A 23 9.20 1.33 9.14
CA THR A 23 9.28 2.40 10.15
C THR A 23 8.25 3.50 9.88
N MET A 24 8.12 3.90 8.62
CA MET A 24 7.18 4.94 8.19
C MET A 24 5.73 4.54 8.49
N ILE A 25 5.30 3.34 8.09
CA ILE A 25 3.90 2.95 8.29
C ILE A 25 3.57 2.68 9.77
N ARG A 26 4.54 2.16 10.54
CA ARG A 26 4.38 1.95 12.00
C ARG A 26 4.27 3.24 12.79
N ASN A 27 4.94 4.31 12.36
CA ASN A 27 4.87 5.61 13.03
C ASN A 27 3.56 6.36 12.75
N VAL A 28 2.80 5.91 11.75
CA VAL A 28 1.60 6.58 11.25
C VAL A 28 0.33 5.84 11.66
N ALA A 29 0.38 4.50 11.70
CA ALA A 29 -0.80 3.70 11.95
C ALA A 29 -1.21 3.73 13.42
N GLU A 30 -2.41 4.23 13.70
CA GLU A 30 -3.17 3.79 14.88
C GLU A 30 -3.40 2.26 14.75
N PRO A 31 -2.99 1.43 15.72
CA PRO A 31 -2.92 -0.04 15.60
C PRO A 31 -4.23 -0.73 15.21
N THR A 32 -5.37 -0.08 15.42
CA THR A 32 -6.71 -0.63 15.19
C THR A 32 -7.20 -0.48 13.75
N GLU A 33 -6.45 0.22 12.89
CA GLU A 33 -6.98 0.66 11.60
C GLU A 33 -6.25 0.09 10.37
N LEU A 34 -5.05 -0.45 10.54
CA LEU A 34 -4.21 -0.92 9.44
C LEU A 34 -3.52 -2.24 9.81
N ASN A 35 -3.68 -3.26 8.97
CA ASN A 35 -3.00 -4.54 9.18
C ASN A 35 -1.60 -4.49 8.55
N ILE A 36 -0.57 -4.29 9.35
CA ILE A 36 0.83 -4.32 8.87
C ILE A 36 1.33 -5.76 8.93
N VAL A 37 1.70 -6.32 7.78
CA VAL A 37 2.13 -7.72 7.65
C VAL A 37 3.56 -7.80 7.14
N ALA A 38 4.37 -8.67 7.74
CA ALA A 38 5.73 -8.89 7.30
C ALA A 38 5.77 -9.54 5.89
N ALA A 39 6.80 -9.21 5.11
CA ALA A 39 7.03 -9.79 3.79
C ALA A 39 7.53 -11.26 3.83
N ASP A 40 7.71 -11.82 5.04
CA ASP A 40 8.32 -13.13 5.32
C ASP A 40 7.44 -14.36 5.03
N GLY A 41 6.38 -14.19 4.24
CA GLY A 41 5.48 -15.30 3.90
C GLY A 41 4.35 -15.52 4.90
N SER A 42 4.07 -14.56 5.78
CA SER A 42 2.84 -14.47 6.58
C SER A 42 1.56 -14.24 5.74
N ALA A 43 1.50 -14.84 4.55
CA ALA A 43 0.47 -14.66 3.53
C ALA A 43 -0.97 -14.89 4.00
N PRO A 44 -1.28 -15.90 4.83
CA PRO A 44 -2.65 -16.12 5.30
C PRO A 44 -3.18 -14.93 6.14
N GLN A 45 -2.30 -14.25 6.88
CA GLN A 45 -2.67 -13.08 7.67
C GLN A 45 -2.83 -11.82 6.82
N ALA A 46 -2.04 -11.68 5.75
CA ALA A 46 -2.12 -10.55 4.81
C ALA A 46 -3.44 -10.52 4.01
N VAL A 47 -4.04 -11.68 3.78
CA VAL A 47 -5.24 -11.81 2.93
C VAL A 47 -6.53 -12.03 3.72
N ALA A 48 -6.44 -12.32 5.02
CA ALA A 48 -7.62 -12.46 5.86
C ALA A 48 -8.29 -11.10 6.07
N ASP A 49 -9.62 -11.05 5.90
CA ASP A 49 -10.45 -9.85 6.15
C ASP A 49 -9.96 -8.57 5.48
N THR A 50 -9.28 -8.70 4.34
CA THR A 50 -8.65 -7.60 3.60
C THR A 50 -9.34 -7.44 2.25
N ASP A 51 -9.62 -6.20 1.88
CA ASP A 51 -10.17 -5.85 0.56
C ASP A 51 -9.06 -5.54 -0.44
N MET A 52 -7.93 -5.00 0.05
CA MET A 52 -6.78 -4.63 -0.78
C MET A 52 -5.46 -4.82 -0.04
N LEU A 53 -4.50 -5.42 -0.75
CA LEU A 53 -3.12 -5.60 -0.30
C LEU A 53 -2.23 -4.52 -0.92
N VAL A 54 -1.45 -3.81 -0.11
CA VAL A 54 -0.54 -2.76 -0.58
C VAL A 54 0.89 -3.12 -0.21
N PHE A 55 1.72 -3.37 -1.22
CA PHE A 55 3.18 -3.41 -1.05
C PHE A 55 3.71 -1.99 -0.95
N LEU A 56 4.37 -1.65 0.15
CA LEU A 56 4.95 -0.33 0.37
C LEU A 56 6.48 -0.41 0.33
N CYS A 57 7.10 0.42 -0.48
CA CYS A 57 8.53 0.41 -0.70
C CYS A 57 9.09 1.84 -0.80
N THR A 58 10.28 2.06 -0.29
CA THR A 58 11.07 3.30 -0.43
C THR A 58 12.31 3.10 -1.29
N ASP A 59 12.78 1.86 -1.41
CA ASP A 59 13.94 1.48 -2.22
C ASP A 59 13.65 0.20 -3.01
N THR A 60 13.47 0.33 -4.32
CA THR A 60 13.17 -0.80 -5.19
C THR A 60 14.30 -1.82 -5.29
N SER A 61 15.55 -1.46 -5.00
CA SER A 61 16.67 -2.41 -5.01
C SER A 61 16.53 -3.49 -3.93
N MET A 62 15.75 -3.22 -2.89
CA MET A 62 15.49 -4.14 -1.78
C MET A 62 14.37 -5.14 -2.07
N ILE A 63 13.64 -4.98 -3.19
CA ILE A 63 12.50 -5.84 -3.52
C ILE A 63 12.98 -7.23 -3.93
N ARG A 64 12.53 -8.23 -3.19
CA ARG A 64 12.82 -9.65 -3.44
C ARG A 64 11.60 -10.31 -4.10
N GLY A 65 11.77 -10.79 -5.33
CA GLY A 65 10.65 -11.30 -6.11
C GLY A 65 10.04 -12.60 -5.57
N ASP A 66 10.85 -13.39 -4.86
CA ASP A 66 10.44 -14.59 -4.12
C ASP A 66 9.52 -14.28 -2.92
N GLU A 67 9.55 -13.05 -2.40
CA GLU A 67 8.64 -12.60 -1.33
C GLU A 67 7.35 -11.98 -1.91
N VAL A 68 7.47 -11.13 -2.94
CA VAL A 68 6.34 -10.38 -3.51
C VAL A 68 5.42 -11.25 -4.36
N ALA A 69 5.98 -12.09 -5.25
CA ALA A 69 5.18 -12.78 -6.25
C ALA A 69 4.21 -13.81 -5.65
N PRO A 70 4.60 -14.68 -4.69
CA PRO A 70 3.68 -15.63 -4.09
C PRO A 70 2.55 -14.94 -3.32
N LEU A 71 2.89 -13.87 -2.59
CA LEU A 71 1.91 -13.13 -1.80
C LEU A 71 0.89 -12.39 -2.69
N ALA A 72 1.37 -11.76 -3.77
CA ALA A 72 0.50 -11.13 -4.76
C ALA A 72 -0.41 -12.15 -5.45
N ALA A 73 0.12 -13.32 -5.83
CA ALA A 73 -0.65 -14.38 -6.46
C ALA A 73 -1.75 -14.91 -5.52
N GLU A 74 -1.43 -15.12 -4.24
CA GLU A 74 -2.41 -15.56 -3.23
C GLU A 74 -3.48 -14.50 -2.96
N ALA A 75 -3.11 -13.22 -2.86
CA ALA A 75 -4.10 -12.15 -2.70
C ALA A 75 -5.05 -12.09 -3.90
N LYS A 76 -4.51 -12.18 -5.12
CA LYS A 76 -5.32 -12.18 -6.35
C LYS A 76 -6.21 -13.41 -6.49
N SER A 77 -5.74 -14.60 -6.08
CA SER A 77 -6.54 -15.83 -6.12
C SER A 77 -7.79 -15.74 -5.25
N ARG A 78 -7.75 -14.89 -4.22
CA ARG A 78 -8.85 -14.56 -3.31
C ARG A 78 -9.69 -13.35 -3.75
N GLY A 79 -9.37 -12.76 -4.90
CA GLY A 79 -10.09 -11.63 -5.47
C GLY A 79 -9.76 -10.27 -4.85
N LEU A 80 -8.65 -10.14 -4.11
CA LEU A 80 -8.20 -8.87 -3.55
C LEU A 80 -7.56 -8.01 -4.65
N LEU A 81 -7.72 -6.69 -4.53
CA LEU A 81 -6.93 -5.75 -5.30
C LEU A 81 -5.50 -5.70 -4.74
N VAL A 82 -4.49 -5.85 -5.60
CA VAL A 82 -3.09 -5.77 -5.20
C VAL A 82 -2.45 -4.50 -5.76
N ALA A 83 -1.95 -3.64 -4.89
CA ALA A 83 -1.22 -2.45 -5.30
C ALA A 83 0.23 -2.45 -4.81
N GLY A 84 1.08 -1.73 -5.54
CA GLY A 84 2.37 -1.27 -5.08
C GLY A 84 2.35 0.24 -4.88
N ALA A 85 2.94 0.71 -3.80
CA ALA A 85 3.22 2.11 -3.52
C ALA A 85 4.72 2.28 -3.32
N ILE A 86 5.34 3.10 -4.16
CA ILE A 86 6.76 3.46 -4.04
C ILE A 86 6.82 4.91 -3.61
N THR A 87 7.52 5.19 -2.52
CA THR A 87 7.77 6.56 -2.06
C THR A 87 9.23 6.97 -2.22
N GLY A 88 9.45 8.28 -2.31
CA GLY A 88 10.76 8.90 -2.44
C GLY A 88 11.07 9.35 -3.87
N ALA A 89 12.28 9.86 -4.05
CA ALA A 89 12.77 10.25 -5.36
C ALA A 89 13.02 9.01 -6.21
N VAL A 90 11.97 8.50 -6.85
CA VAL A 90 12.13 7.42 -7.82
C VAL A 90 13.01 7.95 -8.93
N ALA A 91 14.25 7.47 -9.00
CA ALA A 91 15.06 7.62 -10.19
C ALA A 91 14.20 7.08 -11.32
N GLY A 92 13.74 7.97 -12.22
CA GLY A 92 12.83 7.58 -13.30
C GLY A 92 13.40 6.36 -14.05
N PRO A 93 12.60 5.65 -14.87
CA PRO A 93 12.95 4.34 -15.45
C PRO A 93 14.28 4.26 -16.24
N ARG A 94 14.98 5.38 -16.46
CA ARG A 94 16.29 5.50 -17.11
C ARG A 94 17.45 5.87 -16.17
N ARG A 95 17.21 6.15 -14.88
CA ARG A 95 18.21 6.71 -13.94
C ARG A 95 18.55 5.82 -12.73
N GLY A 96 17.95 4.63 -12.60
CA GLY A 96 18.26 3.72 -11.49
C GLY A 96 19.33 2.65 -11.80
N THR A 97 19.85 1.99 -10.77
CA THR A 97 20.74 0.81 -10.88
C THR A 97 20.01 -0.38 -11.51
N ASP A 98 20.76 -1.44 -11.87
CA ASP A 98 20.14 -2.67 -12.35
C ASP A 98 19.27 -3.35 -11.29
N GLU A 99 19.65 -3.28 -10.00
CA GLU A 99 18.82 -3.81 -8.92
C GLU A 99 17.51 -3.04 -8.78
N GLU A 100 17.55 -1.71 -8.77
CA GLU A 100 16.35 -0.86 -8.71
C GLU A 100 15.41 -1.14 -9.88
N ARG A 101 15.95 -1.27 -11.10
CA ARG A 101 15.18 -1.64 -12.29
C ARG A 101 14.56 -3.03 -12.16
N GLY A 102 15.32 -3.99 -11.63
CA GLY A 102 14.87 -5.36 -11.39
C GLY A 102 13.70 -5.41 -10.40
N GLY A 103 13.82 -4.74 -9.26
CA GLY A 103 12.77 -4.68 -8.26
C GLY A 103 11.51 -3.96 -8.75
N LEU A 104 11.66 -2.84 -9.46
CA LEU A 104 10.53 -2.15 -10.08
C LEU A 104 9.81 -3.02 -11.12
N ALA A 105 10.57 -3.75 -11.94
CA ALA A 105 10.00 -4.68 -12.92
C ALA A 105 9.30 -5.86 -12.25
N CYS A 106 9.83 -6.36 -11.13
CA CYS A 106 9.20 -7.39 -10.31
C CYS A 106 7.84 -6.90 -9.80
N LEU A 107 7.80 -5.74 -9.14
CA LEU A 107 6.59 -5.18 -8.57
C LEU A 107 5.52 -4.93 -9.65
N ARG A 108 5.91 -4.33 -10.79
CA ARG A 108 4.99 -4.09 -11.93
C ARG A 108 4.31 -5.34 -12.47
N ARG A 109 4.97 -6.49 -12.42
CA ARG A 109 4.39 -7.77 -12.87
C ARG A 109 3.47 -8.37 -11.80
N ALA A 110 3.75 -8.12 -10.53
CA ALA A 110 3.03 -8.70 -9.42
C ALA A 110 1.73 -7.95 -9.10
N VAL A 111 1.68 -6.62 -9.23
CA VAL A 111 0.56 -5.79 -8.76
C VAL A 111 -0.42 -5.45 -9.87
N ASP A 112 -1.67 -5.13 -9.50
CA ASP A 112 -2.70 -4.61 -10.42
C ASP A 112 -2.53 -3.10 -10.66
N MET A 113 -1.99 -2.40 -9.67
CA MET A 113 -1.76 -0.96 -9.71
C MET A 113 -0.42 -0.61 -9.07
N LEU A 114 0.33 0.30 -9.69
CA LEU A 114 1.57 0.83 -9.12
C LEU A 114 1.49 2.35 -9.00
N VAL A 115 1.64 2.86 -7.79
CA VAL A 115 1.62 4.28 -7.45
C VAL A 115 3.02 4.73 -7.09
N LEU A 116 3.45 5.86 -7.67
CA LEU A 116 4.68 6.53 -7.29
C LEU A 116 4.33 7.80 -6.53
N VAL A 117 4.81 7.88 -5.31
CA VAL A 117 4.57 8.98 -4.38
C VAL A 117 5.87 9.77 -4.26
N ARG A 118 5.79 11.08 -4.47
CA ARG A 118 6.99 11.93 -4.53
C ARG A 118 7.64 12.16 -3.15
N ASP A 119 6.86 12.01 -2.08
CA ASP A 119 7.25 12.33 -0.72
C ASP A 119 6.65 11.32 0.26
N ASP A 120 7.46 10.85 1.20
CA ASP A 120 7.07 9.93 2.27
C ASP A 120 5.91 10.48 3.10
N ALA A 121 5.83 11.82 3.25
CA ALA A 121 4.75 12.47 3.98
C ALA A 121 3.36 12.17 3.40
N LEU A 122 3.27 11.85 2.10
CA LEU A 122 2.00 11.60 1.41
C LEU A 122 1.53 10.15 1.49
N ILE A 123 2.33 9.24 2.03
CA ILE A 123 1.94 7.83 2.15
C ILE A 123 0.72 7.67 3.07
N VAL A 124 0.65 8.46 4.13
CA VAL A 124 -0.50 8.48 5.04
C VAL A 124 -1.77 8.88 4.30
N ASP A 125 -1.70 9.98 3.55
CA ASP A 125 -2.84 10.51 2.80
C ASP A 125 -3.27 9.56 1.69
N LEU A 126 -2.32 8.86 1.06
CA LEU A 126 -2.62 7.81 0.08
C LEU A 126 -3.37 6.65 0.75
N VAL A 127 -2.86 6.13 1.86
CA VAL A 127 -3.47 5.03 2.61
C VAL A 127 -4.88 5.41 3.08
N ASP A 128 -5.04 6.62 3.62
CA ASP A 128 -6.35 7.16 4.02
C ASP A 128 -7.30 7.24 2.82
N THR A 129 -6.82 7.72 1.68
CA THR A 129 -7.60 7.80 0.44
C THR A 129 -8.05 6.43 -0.04
N LEU A 130 -7.15 5.44 -0.06
CA LEU A 130 -7.47 4.06 -0.44
C LEU A 130 -8.51 3.43 0.48
N ARG A 131 -8.55 3.84 1.76
CA ARG A 131 -9.58 3.41 2.73
C ARG A 131 -10.92 4.10 2.56
N GLY A 132 -11.05 5.05 1.63
CA GLY A 132 -12.27 5.84 1.43
C GLY A 132 -12.18 7.30 1.88
N GLY A 133 -10.98 7.79 2.21
CA GLY A 133 -10.67 9.18 2.54
C GLY A 133 -10.90 9.55 4.02
N ARG A 134 -10.29 10.67 4.44
CA ARG A 134 -10.57 11.28 5.75
C ARG A 134 -12.00 11.81 5.78
N ARG A 135 -12.72 11.46 6.83
CA ARG A 135 -14.08 11.94 7.09
C ARG A 135 -14.04 13.09 8.09
N ASP A 136 -13.44 14.21 7.72
CA ASP A 136 -13.55 15.39 8.56
C ASP A 136 -14.94 16.03 8.40
N VAL A 137 -15.69 15.88 9.51
CA VAL A 137 -16.81 16.64 10.09
C VAL A 137 -17.89 17.23 9.16
N ALA A 138 -19.13 16.86 9.52
CA ALA A 138 -20.40 17.35 9.01
C ALA A 138 -20.37 18.76 8.42
N SER A 139 -20.93 18.88 7.21
CA SER A 139 -21.40 20.14 6.64
C SER A 139 -22.04 20.99 7.73
N THR A 140 -21.34 22.03 8.17
CA THR A 140 -21.90 23.03 9.06
C THR A 140 -22.98 23.73 8.24
N GLN A 141 -24.22 23.35 8.49
CA GLN A 141 -25.36 24.15 8.08
C GLN A 141 -25.31 25.46 8.86
N GLY A 142 -25.46 26.57 8.14
CA GLY A 142 -26.07 27.80 8.64
C GLY A 142 -25.14 29.01 8.68
N PRO A 143 -25.69 30.23 8.53
CA PRO A 143 -27.12 30.57 8.56
C PRO A 143 -27.85 30.49 7.20
#